data_AF-S3DBX9-F1
#
_entry.id   AF-S3DBX9-F1
#
_cell.length_a   1.000
_cell.length_b   1.000
_cell.length_c   1.000
_cell.angle_alpha   90.00
_cell.angle_beta   90.00
_cell.angle_gamma   90.00
#
_symmetry.space_group_name_H-M   'P 1'
#
loop_
_entity.id
_entity.type
_entity.pdbx_description
1 polymer ?
#
loop_
_entity_poly.entity_id
_entity_poly.type
_entity_poly.pdbx_seq_one_letter_code
_entity_poly.pdbx_strand_id
1 'polypeptide(L)'
;MAVAHEELKEREVEPEIEVLGRDIVYFGPLSEGLLKYTADETWQTVLGQVAAMVAGAELSFHLSNWQESEFPNINAEAKRMLSRIMNLDPAKRATIDEILDDPYWK
;
A
#
# COMPACT_ATOMS: atom_id res chain seq x y z
N MET A 1 3.91 -13.84 3.60
CA MET A 1 3.84 -14.69 2.39
C MET A 1 2.83 -14.09 1.42
N ALA A 2 3.11 -14.12 0.12
CA ALA A 2 2.11 -13.81 -0.90
C ALA A 2 1.11 -14.98 -0.97
N VAL A 3 -0.20 -14.67 -0.95
CA VAL A 3 -1.25 -15.68 -1.12
C VAL A 3 -1.31 -16.02 -2.61
N ALA A 4 -1.34 -17.31 -2.96
CA ALA A 4 -1.37 -17.72 -4.36
C ALA A 4 -2.75 -17.43 -4.97
N HIS A 5 -2.81 -17.18 -6.28
CA HIS A 5 -4.06 -16.87 -6.97
C HIS A 5 -5.12 -17.98 -6.81
N GLU A 6 -4.71 -19.25 -6.81
CA GLU A 6 -5.64 -20.38 -6.60
C GLU A 6 -6.19 -20.40 -5.15
N GLU A 7 -5.39 -20.04 -4.16
CA GLU A 7 -5.85 -19.93 -2.77
C GLU A 7 -6.86 -18.77 -2.59
N LEU A 8 -6.74 -17.70 -3.38
CA LEU A 8 -7.73 -16.61 -3.39
C LEU A 8 -9.07 -17.08 -3.97
N LYS A 9 -9.05 -17.91 -5.04
CA LYS A 9 -10.27 -18.50 -5.60
C LYS A 9 -10.98 -19.40 -4.61
N GLU A 10 -10.25 -20.26 -3.91
CA GLU A 10 -10.82 -21.15 -2.88
C GLU A 10 -11.47 -20.35 -1.73
N ARG A 11 -10.96 -19.15 -1.46
CA ARG A 11 -11.47 -18.24 -0.44
C ARG A 11 -12.54 -17.27 -0.96
N GLU A 12 -12.91 -17.37 -2.23
CA GLU A 12 -13.84 -16.47 -2.92
C GLU A 12 -13.43 -14.98 -2.80
N VAL A 13 -12.12 -14.72 -2.74
CA VAL A 13 -11.56 -13.37 -2.71
C VAL A 13 -11.12 -12.97 -4.11
N GLU A 14 -11.66 -11.85 -4.61
CA GLU A 14 -11.18 -11.26 -5.85
C GLU A 14 -9.72 -10.79 -5.70
N PRO A 15 -8.81 -11.12 -6.64
CA PRO A 15 -7.41 -10.72 -6.57
C PRO A 15 -7.21 -9.21 -6.40
N GLU A 16 -8.05 -8.40 -7.02
CA GLU A 16 -8.04 -6.94 -6.94
C GLU A 16 -8.28 -6.47 -5.50
N ILE A 17 -9.18 -7.12 -4.77
CA ILE A 17 -9.48 -6.83 -3.37
C ILE A 17 -8.29 -7.19 -2.47
N GLU A 18 -7.63 -8.32 -2.73
CA GLU A 18 -6.40 -8.71 -2.03
C GLU A 18 -5.28 -7.68 -2.26
N VAL A 19 -5.10 -7.20 -3.49
CA VAL A 19 -4.10 -6.17 -3.82
C VAL A 19 -4.41 -4.87 -3.08
N LEU A 20 -5.66 -4.39 -3.13
CA LEU A 20 -6.08 -3.19 -2.40
C LEU A 20 -5.87 -3.33 -0.89
N GLY A 21 -6.20 -4.50 -0.33
CA GLY A 21 -5.97 -4.79 1.07
C GLY A 21 -4.49 -4.69 1.45
N ARG A 22 -3.59 -5.27 0.63
CA ARG A 22 -2.15 -5.18 0.84
C ARG A 22 -1.62 -3.76 0.75
N ASP A 23 -2.09 -2.97 -0.20
CA ASP A 23 -1.69 -1.58 -0.34
C ASP A 23 -2.01 -0.77 0.92
N ILE A 24 -3.20 -0.98 1.51
CA ILE A 24 -3.60 -0.36 2.78
C ILE A 24 -2.73 -0.85 3.94
N VAL A 25 -2.44 -2.14 4.02
CA VAL A 25 -1.59 -2.70 5.08
C VAL A 25 -0.15 -2.19 4.99
N TYR A 26 0.41 -2.09 3.78
CA TYR A 26 1.82 -1.75 3.58
C TYR A 26 2.08 -0.25 3.66
N PHE A 27 1.17 0.59 3.17
CA PHE A 27 1.39 2.03 2.96
C PHE A 27 0.49 2.93 3.80
N GLY A 28 -0.39 2.36 4.62
CA GLY A 28 -1.14 3.07 5.65
C GLY A 28 -2.62 3.22 5.35
N PRO A 29 -3.38 3.79 6.29
CA PRO A 29 -4.83 3.83 6.18
C PRO A 29 -5.27 4.71 5.00
N LEU A 30 -6.50 4.50 4.56
CA LEU A 30 -7.13 5.34 3.55
C LEU A 30 -7.07 6.80 3.96
N SER A 31 -6.62 7.66 3.05
CA SER A 31 -6.63 9.10 3.25
C SER A 31 -7.96 9.71 2.79
N GLU A 32 -8.38 10.79 3.43
CA GLU A 32 -9.51 11.61 2.96
C GLU A 32 -9.27 12.11 1.52
N GLY A 33 -8.01 12.42 1.18
CA GLY A 33 -7.60 12.82 -0.16
C GLY A 33 -7.89 11.75 -1.21
N LEU A 34 -7.59 10.48 -0.91
CA LEU A 34 -7.90 9.36 -1.78
C LEU A 34 -9.42 9.19 -1.95
N LEU A 35 -10.18 9.19 -0.85
CA LEU A 35 -11.64 9.04 -0.90
C LEU A 35 -12.29 10.17 -1.72
N LYS A 36 -11.84 11.41 -1.53
CA LYS A 36 -12.32 12.57 -2.30
C LYS A 36 -11.98 12.46 -3.79
N TYR A 37 -10.81 11.93 -4.14
CA TYR A 37 -10.39 11.74 -5.52
C TYR A 37 -11.21 10.63 -6.21
N THR A 38 -11.60 9.60 -5.45
CA THR A 38 -12.51 8.55 -5.89
C THR A 38 -13.93 9.09 -5.90
N ALA A 39 -14.32 9.79 -6.98
CA ALA A 39 -15.63 10.44 -7.12
C ALA A 39 -16.84 9.48 -7.23
N ASP A 40 -16.60 8.17 -7.14
CA ASP A 40 -17.62 7.12 -7.17
C ASP A 40 -17.89 6.61 -5.74
N GLU A 41 -19.11 6.82 -5.25
CA GLU A 41 -19.55 6.42 -3.91
C GLU A 41 -19.50 4.90 -3.68
N THR A 42 -19.70 4.11 -4.74
CA THR A 42 -19.58 2.64 -4.69
C THR A 42 -18.13 2.27 -4.36
N TRP A 43 -17.17 2.89 -5.06
CA TRP A 43 -15.76 2.62 -4.82
C TRP A 43 -15.26 3.18 -3.50
N GLN A 44 -15.77 4.32 -3.03
CA GLN A 44 -15.50 4.78 -1.66
C GLN A 44 -15.98 3.76 -0.62
N THR A 45 -17.16 3.17 -0.83
CA THR A 45 -17.72 2.13 0.05
C THR A 45 -16.87 0.88 0.04
N VAL A 46 -16.49 0.38 -1.16
CA VAL A 46 -15.61 -0.78 -1.31
C VAL A 46 -14.27 -0.55 -0.61
N LEU A 47 -13.61 0.59 -0.85
CA LEU A 47 -12.36 0.94 -0.18
C LEU A 47 -12.53 0.92 1.35
N GLY A 48 -13.59 1.52 1.88
CA GLY A 48 -13.90 1.51 3.31
C GLY A 48 -14.09 0.09 3.86
N GLN A 49 -14.76 -0.80 3.13
CA GLN A 49 -14.93 -2.20 3.50
C GLN A 49 -13.59 -2.95 3.51
N VAL A 50 -12.75 -2.77 2.49
CA VAL A 50 -11.42 -3.39 2.44
C VAL A 50 -10.54 -2.90 3.59
N ALA A 51 -10.55 -1.60 3.88
CA ALA A 51 -9.83 -1.03 5.02
C ALA A 51 -10.29 -1.64 6.35
N ALA A 52 -11.60 -1.85 6.53
CA ALA A 52 -12.14 -2.50 7.72
C ALA A 52 -11.71 -3.97 7.83
N MET A 53 -11.64 -4.70 6.72
CA MET A 53 -11.17 -6.09 6.69
C MET A 53 -9.71 -6.23 7.15
N VAL A 54 -8.87 -5.24 6.85
CA VAL A 54 -7.44 -5.27 7.17
C VAL A 54 -7.05 -4.44 8.40
N ALA A 55 -8.00 -3.81 9.09
CA ALA A 55 -7.74 -2.94 10.23
C ALA A 55 -7.00 -3.62 11.41
N GLY A 56 -7.07 -4.95 11.49
CA GLY A 56 -6.36 -5.77 12.49
C GLY A 56 -5.07 -6.42 11.98
N ALA A 57 -4.60 -6.05 10.78
CA ALA A 57 -3.36 -6.61 10.22
C ALA A 57 -2.16 -6.33 11.13
N GLU A 58 -1.20 -7.26 11.15
CA GLU A 58 0.00 -7.10 11.97
C GLU A 58 0.80 -5.86 11.53
N LEU A 59 1.26 -5.07 12.50
CA LEU A 59 2.10 -3.90 12.24
C LEU A 59 3.40 -4.27 11.50
N SER A 60 3.88 -5.50 11.65
CA SER A 60 5.05 -6.05 10.95
C SER A 60 4.92 -5.94 9.42
N PHE A 61 3.69 -5.92 8.90
CA PHE A 61 3.45 -5.81 7.47
C PHE A 61 3.57 -4.38 6.92
N HIS A 62 3.49 -3.35 7.76
CA HIS A 62 3.69 -1.97 7.30
C HIS A 62 5.14 -1.78 6.83
N LEU A 63 5.35 -1.11 5.69
CA LEU A 63 6.68 -0.97 5.05
C LEU A 63 7.76 -0.43 6.00
N SER A 64 7.39 0.49 6.91
CA SER A 64 8.33 1.05 7.88
C SER A 64 8.96 -0.01 8.79
N ASN A 65 8.24 -1.11 9.05
CA ASN A 65 8.58 -2.13 10.03
C ASN A 65 9.29 -3.34 9.42
N TRP A 66 9.42 -3.40 8.09
CA TRP A 66 10.13 -4.49 7.41
C TRP A 66 11.61 -4.51 7.83
N GLN A 67 12.14 -5.66 8.20
CA GLN A 67 13.52 -5.74 8.69
C GLN A 67 14.50 -5.90 7.52
N GLU A 68 15.61 -5.15 7.52
CA GLU A 68 16.66 -5.30 6.50
C GLU A 68 17.30 -6.70 6.52
N SER A 69 17.25 -7.40 7.66
CA SER A 69 17.68 -8.81 7.74
C SER A 69 16.82 -9.75 6.89
N GLU A 70 15.55 -9.41 6.68
CA GLU A 70 14.61 -10.17 5.85
C GLU A 70 14.58 -9.65 4.41
N PHE A 71 14.72 -8.33 4.24
CA PHE A 71 14.72 -7.64 2.96
C PHE A 71 15.94 -6.72 2.82
N PRO A 72 17.14 -7.26 2.50
CA PRO A 72 18.40 -6.51 2.53
C PRO A 72 18.44 -5.27 1.63
N ASN A 73 17.66 -5.27 0.55
CA ASN A 73 17.60 -4.16 -0.41
C ASN A 73 16.54 -3.10 -0.03
N ILE A 74 15.74 -3.33 1.01
CA ILE A 74 14.71 -2.40 1.48
C ILE A 74 15.24 -1.70 2.74
N ASN A 75 16.34 -0.97 2.53
CA ASN A 75 16.97 -0.18 3.56
C ASN A 75 16.17 1.10 3.88
N ALA A 76 16.62 1.88 4.87
CA ALA A 76 15.94 3.11 5.26
C ALA A 76 15.68 4.09 4.09
N GLU A 77 16.61 4.22 3.15
CA GLU A 77 16.46 5.11 1.98
C GLU A 77 15.46 4.56 0.97
N ALA A 78 15.52 3.25 0.70
CA ALA A 78 14.56 2.56 -0.16
C ALA A 78 13.14 2.67 0.40
N LYS A 79 12.95 2.49 1.71
CA LYS A 79 11.66 2.66 2.38
C LYS A 79 11.12 4.09 2.24
N ARG A 80 11.98 5.10 2.45
CA ARG A 80 11.62 6.51 2.25
C ARG A 80 11.17 6.76 0.81
N MET A 81 11.94 6.29 -0.17
CA MET A 81 11.60 6.46 -1.59
C MET A 81 10.27 5.74 -1.91
N LEU A 82 10.13 4.48 -1.54
CA LEU A 82 8.93 3.68 -1.80
C LEU A 82 7.68 4.28 -1.16
N SER A 83 7.75 4.81 0.07
CA SER A 83 6.61 5.46 0.72
C SER A 83 6.15 6.72 -0.01
N ARG A 84 7.06 7.41 -0.71
CA ARG A 84 6.73 8.60 -1.52
C ARG A 84 6.06 8.22 -2.84
N ILE A 85 6.54 7.15 -3.47
CA ILE A 85 5.97 6.61 -4.73
C ILE A 85 4.58 5.99 -4.48
N MET A 86 4.46 5.21 -3.41
CA MET A 86 3.27 4.42 -3.09
C MET A 86 2.32 5.15 -2.12
N ASN A 87 2.45 6.47 -1.99
CA ASN A 87 1.52 7.24 -1.18
C ASN A 87 0.10 7.07 -1.72
N LEU A 88 -0.79 6.58 -0.86
CA LEU A 88 -2.18 6.32 -1.22
C LEU A 88 -2.96 7.61 -1.47
N ASP A 89 -2.54 8.75 -0.91
CA ASP A 89 -3.10 10.07 -1.21
C ASP A 89 -2.49 10.61 -2.52
N PRO A 90 -3.26 10.67 -3.63
CA PRO A 90 -2.70 11.08 -4.93
C PRO A 90 -2.13 12.50 -4.90
N ALA A 91 -2.68 13.39 -4.08
CA ALA A 91 -2.21 14.76 -3.96
C ALA A 91 -0.88 14.90 -3.20
N LYS A 92 -0.46 13.84 -2.48
CA LYS A 92 0.80 13.78 -1.73
C LYS A 92 1.79 12.79 -2.32
N ARG A 93 1.42 12.09 -3.39
CA ARG A 93 2.33 11.20 -4.11
C ARG A 93 3.40 12.04 -4.80
N ALA A 94 4.66 11.67 -4.58
CA ALA A 94 5.77 12.40 -5.19
C ALA A 94 5.71 12.30 -6.71
N THR A 95 6.11 13.39 -7.38
CA THR A 95 6.21 13.42 -8.84
C THR A 95 7.41 12.59 -9.31
N ILE A 96 7.45 12.24 -10.59
CA ILE A 96 8.59 11.48 -11.12
C ILE A 96 9.90 12.26 -10.99
N ASP A 97 9.89 13.58 -11.19
CA ASP A 97 11.07 14.43 -11.05
C ASP A 97 11.59 14.42 -9.61
N GLU A 98 10.70 14.55 -8.62
CA GLU A 98 11.04 14.48 -7.21
C GLU A 98 11.54 13.10 -6.75
N ILE A 99 11.17 12.03 -7.45
CA ILE A 99 11.65 10.68 -7.22
C ILE A 99 13.01 10.46 -7.85
N LEU A 100 13.25 10.97 -9.06
CA LEU A 100 14.55 10.90 -9.73
C LEU A 100 15.63 11.72 -9.00
N ASP A 101 15.23 12.80 -8.31
CA ASP A 101 16.11 13.60 -7.46
C ASP A 101 16.34 13.00 -6.04
N ASP A 102 15.68 11.90 -5.68
CA ASP A 102 15.78 11.28 -4.36
C ASP A 102 17.22 10.74 -4.11
N PRO A 103 17.79 10.92 -2.90
CA PRO A 103 19.13 10.41 -2.57
C PRO A 103 19.35 8.92 -2.81
N TYR A 104 18.28 8.10 -2.84
CA TYR A 104 18.37 6.66 -3.11
C TYR A 104 19.05 6.34 -4.45
N TRP A 105 18.97 7.23 -5.44
CA TRP A 105 19.59 7.02 -6.76
C TRP A 105 21.06 7.45 -6.85
N LYS A 106 21.66 7.94 -5.77
CA LYS A 106 23.06 8.42 -5.72
C LYS A 106 24.00 7.37 -5.17
#